data_AF-A0A2E7UU67-F1
#
_entry.id   AF-A0A2E7UU67-F1
#
_cell.length_a   1.000
_cell.length_b   1.000
_cell.length_c   1.000
_cell.angle_alpha   90.00
_cell.angle_beta   90.00
_cell.angle_gamma   90.00
#
_symmetry.space_group_name_H-M   'P 1'
#
loop_
_entity.id
_entity.type
_entity.pdbx_description
1 polymer ?
#
loop_
_entity_poly.entity_id
_entity_poly.type
_entity_poly.pdbx_seq_one_letter_code
_entity_poly.pdbx_strand_id
1 'polypeptide(L)'
;MLRYRTRRIPLTRRLLFALAVSTGAWLGLEGIVTVLYAAELSAWESPPPSPRKGVSVMQGHPYLIYEYVPGRHPDGGVTLTINSLGLRGPEIAIPKPDGIRRLITTGDSSVFGFGVQDNEVFSSVAGDLLGDSVEPVIGATPGYSTYQSLNLLRLRGLSTEPDLFVIGNLWSDNNFDAFVDKETIATLTGFEESSIGRVKRALTTSAVFRVADWKLRVRPQIEKVRVVDWQQSSEDRGQIGRRRVEINDYADNLDYLVEIARTRDADVVFLLLSNNEDIGPEGDARAMKAWNPYREVMRETAKRHGAPLLDVPALFKESGLSRDDLFLDKMHPTARGHAIIGTALADLLKERGWMEGKHLWTEGTGEDRPEYEDPFLKSQDEGSSVSIPSTVPPTEFRIEGEVTIDDFPSGGLIHMDLVPPGRNQSEVLASIQLQGPGKFVLPVGTPRQVVIRAYVDPKGDGPDADDARFAFEDNVVDVSDGPAMGIRLDLTEGTFSGN
;
A
#
# COMPACT_ATOMS: atom_id res chain seq x y z
N MET A 1 33.23 36.30 70.20
CA MET A 1 32.50 35.27 69.41
C MET A 1 31.74 35.95 68.28
N LEU A 2 32.26 35.96 67.05
CA LEU A 2 31.46 36.35 65.89
C LEU A 2 30.55 35.17 65.49
N ARG A 3 29.24 35.31 65.72
CA ARG A 3 28.24 34.38 65.20
C ARG A 3 28.07 34.64 63.70
N TYR A 4 28.64 33.78 62.86
CA TYR A 4 28.31 33.73 61.43
C TYR A 4 26.83 33.38 61.26
N ARG A 5 26.00 34.36 60.89
CA ARG A 5 24.63 34.13 60.42
C ARG A 5 24.73 33.54 59.01
N THR A 6 24.63 32.22 58.90
CA THR A 6 24.45 31.56 57.61
C THR A 6 23.07 31.91 57.07
N ARG A 7 23.00 32.87 56.14
CA ARG A 7 21.77 33.14 55.37
C ARG A 7 21.46 31.89 54.55
N ARG A 8 20.42 31.14 54.93
CA ARG A 8 19.92 30.02 54.13
C ARG A 8 19.39 30.56 52.80
N ILE A 9 19.95 30.07 51.68
CA ILE A 9 19.45 30.36 50.33
C ILE A 9 17.97 29.90 50.26
N PRO A 10 17.04 30.76 49.80
CA PRO A 10 15.63 30.38 49.63
C PRO A 10 15.46 29.13 48.78
N LEU A 11 14.46 28.29 49.10
CA LEU A 11 14.18 27.05 48.38
C LEU A 11 14.01 27.30 46.87
N THR A 12 13.32 28.38 46.50
CA THR A 12 13.14 28.80 45.09
C THR A 12 14.46 29.01 44.37
N ARG A 13 15.44 29.68 44.99
CA ARG A 13 16.77 29.88 44.38
C ARG A 13 17.57 28.57 44.27
N ARG A 14 17.40 27.65 45.21
CA ARG A 14 18.03 26.31 45.14
C ARG A 14 17.42 25.48 44.02
N LEU A 15 16.10 25.51 43.87
CA LEU A 15 15.38 24.82 42.80
C LEU A 15 15.74 25.41 41.43
N LEU A 16 15.79 26.75 41.30
CA LEU A 16 16.21 27.40 40.07
C LEU A 16 17.67 27.07 39.71
N PHE A 17 18.58 27.05 40.68
CA PHE A 17 19.96 26.65 40.45
C PHE A 17 20.07 25.18 40.03
N ALA A 18 19.37 24.28 40.73
CA ALA A 18 19.35 22.86 40.38
C ALA A 18 18.77 22.62 38.97
N LEU A 19 17.69 23.33 38.61
CA LEU A 19 17.12 23.30 37.27
C LEU A 19 18.14 23.81 36.23
N ALA A 20 18.75 24.97 36.45
CA ALA A 20 19.74 25.54 35.53
C ALA A 20 20.95 24.63 35.34
N VAL A 21 21.49 24.03 36.41
CA VAL A 21 22.60 23.09 36.32
C VAL A 21 22.18 21.80 35.60
N SER A 22 20.98 21.27 35.88
CA SER A 22 20.49 20.05 35.23
C SER A 22 20.25 20.28 33.73
N THR A 23 19.63 21.40 33.36
CA THR A 23 19.46 21.80 31.95
C THR A 23 20.80 22.03 31.26
N GLY A 24 21.74 22.72 31.91
CA GLY A 24 23.08 22.93 31.36
C GLY A 24 23.86 21.62 31.16
N ALA A 25 23.77 20.70 32.12
CA ALA A 25 24.37 19.37 32.00
C ALA A 25 23.70 18.54 30.88
N TRP A 26 22.37 18.61 30.75
CA TRP A 26 21.65 17.94 29.66
C TRP A 26 22.05 18.48 28.29
N LEU A 27 22.05 19.81 28.11
CA LEU A 27 22.49 20.45 26.86
C LEU A 27 23.96 20.16 26.55
N GLY A 28 24.82 20.10 27.56
CA GLY A 28 26.22 19.69 27.41
C GLY A 28 26.32 18.24 26.92
N LEU A 29 25.53 17.32 27.49
CA LEU A 29 25.47 15.93 27.06
C LEU A 29 24.95 15.79 25.62
N GLU A 30 23.90 16.53 25.26
CA GLU A 30 23.37 16.60 23.89
C GLU A 30 24.45 17.04 22.90
N GLY A 31 25.19 18.11 23.21
CA GLY A 31 26.28 18.60 22.37
C GLY A 31 27.40 17.58 22.22
N ILE A 32 27.81 16.93 23.32
CA ILE A 32 28.83 15.87 23.31
C ILE A 32 28.37 14.69 22.46
N VAL A 33 27.12 14.23 22.64
CA VAL A 33 26.58 13.10 21.87
C VAL A 33 26.46 13.44 20.39
N THR A 34 26.01 14.66 20.07
CA THR A 34 25.92 15.14 18.69
C THR A 34 27.26 15.06 17.97
N VAL A 35 28.34 15.45 18.64
CA VAL A 35 29.69 15.42 18.04
C VAL A 35 30.26 14.01 18.00
N LEU A 36 30.22 13.27 19.13
CA LEU A 36 30.89 11.97 19.23
C LEU A 36 30.17 10.84 18.50
N TYR A 37 28.85 10.96 18.30
CA TYR A 37 28.01 9.93 17.69
C TYR A 37 27.31 10.45 16.42
N ALA A 38 27.96 11.36 15.69
CA ALA A 38 27.46 11.90 14.43
C ALA A 38 27.14 10.81 13.40
N ALA A 39 27.91 9.71 13.37
CA ALA A 39 27.67 8.58 12.48
C ALA A 39 26.38 7.82 12.84
N GLU A 40 26.10 7.59 14.12
CA GLU A 40 24.85 6.96 14.57
C GLU A 40 23.64 7.87 14.40
N LEU A 41 23.80 9.18 14.59
CA LEU A 41 22.74 10.16 14.29
C LEU A 41 22.43 10.20 12.81
N SER A 42 23.47 10.24 11.96
CA SER A 42 23.30 10.13 10.52
C SER A 42 22.60 8.82 10.17
N ALA A 43 23.03 7.68 10.71
CA ALA A 43 22.37 6.41 10.43
C ALA A 43 20.90 6.35 10.91
N TRP A 44 20.57 7.02 12.02
CA TRP A 44 19.19 7.18 12.49
C TRP A 44 18.35 8.05 11.56
N GLU A 45 18.94 9.13 11.02
CA GLU A 45 18.34 9.99 9.99
C GLU A 45 18.13 9.27 8.64
N SER A 46 18.67 8.06 8.50
CA SER A 46 18.43 7.12 7.39
C SER A 46 18.79 7.68 6.01
N PRO A 47 20.04 8.15 5.84
CA PRO A 47 20.52 8.58 4.54
C PRO A 47 20.53 7.40 3.56
N PRO A 48 20.48 7.69 2.26
CA PRO A 48 20.66 6.70 1.21
C PRO A 48 21.92 5.88 1.42
N PRO A 49 21.87 4.57 1.15
CA PRO A 49 22.99 3.71 1.45
C PRO A 49 24.10 3.83 0.41
N SER A 50 25.34 3.69 0.82
CA SER A 50 26.45 3.52 -0.12
C SER A 50 26.46 2.09 -0.71
N PRO A 51 26.85 1.90 -1.98
CA PRO A 51 27.04 0.57 -2.55
C PRO A 51 27.92 -0.33 -1.68
N ARG A 52 27.38 -1.49 -1.28
CA ARG A 52 28.09 -2.49 -0.47
C ARG A 52 28.57 -3.63 -1.35
N LYS A 53 29.79 -4.13 -1.09
CA LYS A 53 30.34 -5.29 -1.79
C LYS A 53 29.43 -6.51 -1.57
N GLY A 54 28.85 -7.05 -2.64
CA GLY A 54 27.99 -8.23 -2.61
C GLY A 54 26.47 -7.98 -2.64
N VAL A 55 26.01 -6.73 -2.63
CA VAL A 55 24.61 -6.37 -2.87
C VAL A 55 24.54 -5.59 -4.17
N SER A 56 23.83 -6.11 -5.17
CA SER A 56 23.90 -5.56 -6.53
C SER A 56 22.86 -4.50 -6.86
N VAL A 57 21.69 -4.47 -6.22
CA VAL A 57 20.57 -3.60 -6.66
C VAL A 57 19.80 -2.98 -5.50
N MET A 58 19.25 -3.80 -4.59
CA MET A 58 18.49 -3.32 -3.42
C MET A 58 19.01 -3.94 -2.12
N GLN A 59 18.77 -3.25 -1.00
CA GLN A 59 19.13 -3.72 0.34
C GLN A 59 18.03 -3.46 1.36
N GLY A 60 18.03 -4.22 2.46
CA GLY A 60 17.11 -4.01 3.58
C GLY A 60 17.25 -2.65 4.27
N HIS A 61 16.12 -2.04 4.62
CA HIS A 61 16.03 -0.74 5.28
C HIS A 61 14.98 -0.75 6.41
N PRO A 62 15.27 -0.24 7.61
CA PRO A 62 14.36 -0.41 8.77
C PRO A 62 13.04 0.36 8.65
N TYR A 63 13.02 1.48 7.92
CA TYR A 63 11.81 2.32 7.76
C TYR A 63 11.10 2.12 6.42
N LEU A 64 11.73 1.39 5.50
CA LEU A 64 11.25 1.17 4.13
C LEU A 64 11.14 -0.32 3.80
N ILE A 65 11.47 -1.21 4.74
CA ILE A 65 11.70 -2.65 4.56
C ILE A 65 12.91 -2.93 3.66
N TYR A 66 13.01 -2.27 2.51
CA TYR A 66 14.13 -2.30 1.58
C TYR A 66 14.22 -0.98 0.82
N GLU A 67 15.30 -0.77 0.07
CA GLU A 67 15.50 0.39 -0.80
C GLU A 67 16.52 0.08 -1.91
N TYR A 68 16.48 0.82 -3.01
CA TYR A 68 17.53 0.78 -4.02
C TYR A 68 18.84 1.39 -3.52
N VAL A 69 19.93 0.81 -3.98
CA VAL A 69 21.27 1.38 -3.81
C VAL A 69 21.51 2.42 -4.92
N PRO A 70 22.07 3.62 -4.65
CA PRO A 70 22.49 4.57 -5.67
C PRO A 70 23.49 3.96 -6.67
N GLY A 71 23.39 4.37 -7.94
CA GLY A 71 24.26 3.91 -9.02
C GLY A 71 23.48 3.44 -10.25
N ARG A 72 24.20 2.80 -11.18
CA ARG A 72 23.62 2.23 -12.40
C ARG A 72 23.49 0.72 -12.24
N HIS A 73 22.30 0.19 -12.47
CA HIS A 73 21.97 -1.21 -12.21
C HIS A 73 21.28 -1.85 -13.41
N PRO A 74 21.69 -3.06 -13.83
CA PRO A 74 20.87 -3.88 -14.73
C PRO A 74 19.73 -4.51 -13.91
N ASP A 75 18.49 -4.17 -14.24
CA ASP A 75 17.29 -4.66 -13.54
C ASP A 75 16.09 -4.61 -14.51
N GLY A 76 15.18 -5.58 -14.42
CA GLY A 76 14.01 -5.67 -15.30
C GLY A 76 14.33 -5.69 -16.81
N GLY A 77 15.54 -6.11 -17.22
CA GLY A 77 15.97 -6.10 -18.63
C GLY A 77 16.43 -4.73 -19.16
N VAL A 78 16.51 -3.71 -18.31
CA VAL A 78 16.97 -2.35 -18.65
C VAL A 78 18.14 -1.93 -17.75
N THR A 79 18.76 -0.78 -18.04
CA THR A 79 19.75 -0.18 -17.15
C THR A 79 19.13 1.02 -16.45
N LEU A 80 18.89 0.88 -15.15
CA LEU A 80 18.31 1.90 -14.31
C LEU A 80 19.39 2.82 -13.74
N THR A 81 19.08 4.10 -13.60
CA THR A 81 19.87 5.06 -12.81
C THR A 81 19.16 5.35 -11.50
N ILE A 82 19.84 5.16 -10.37
CA ILE A 82 19.37 5.52 -9.04
C ILE A 82 20.27 6.62 -8.51
N ASN A 83 19.71 7.78 -8.19
CA ASN A 83 20.47 8.94 -7.73
C ASN A 83 20.88 8.83 -6.26
N SER A 84 21.62 9.83 -5.79
CA SER A 84 22.12 9.91 -4.42
C SER A 84 21.03 9.92 -3.34
N LEU A 85 19.76 10.18 -3.67
CA LEU A 85 18.59 10.11 -2.78
C LEU A 85 17.95 8.70 -2.73
N GLY A 86 18.45 7.75 -3.51
CA GLY A 86 17.83 6.43 -3.68
C GLY A 86 16.57 6.47 -4.55
N LEU A 87 16.38 7.54 -5.34
CA LEU A 87 15.26 7.71 -6.26
C LEU A 87 15.70 7.38 -7.67
N ARG A 88 14.78 6.93 -8.52
CA ARG A 88 15.10 6.64 -9.92
C ARG A 88 15.26 7.93 -10.72
N GLY A 89 16.26 7.95 -11.59
CA GLY A 89 16.57 9.07 -12.48
C GLY A 89 17.90 9.75 -12.16
N PRO A 90 18.14 10.94 -12.75
CA PRO A 90 19.37 11.69 -12.57
C PRO A 90 19.50 12.29 -11.15
N GLU A 91 20.67 12.84 -10.86
CA GLU A 91 20.88 13.65 -9.66
C GLU A 91 20.01 14.91 -9.67
N ILE A 92 19.43 15.23 -8.51
CA ILE A 92 18.48 16.32 -8.32
C ILE A 92 19.19 17.42 -7.54
N ALA A 93 19.08 18.66 -8.02
CA ALA A 93 19.64 19.81 -7.31
C ALA A 93 18.81 20.10 -6.04
N ILE A 94 19.47 20.19 -4.89
CA ILE A 94 18.85 20.59 -3.62
C ILE A 94 19.70 21.74 -3.05
N PRO A 95 19.14 22.94 -2.84
CA PRO A 95 17.73 23.32 -2.98
C PRO A 95 17.24 23.34 -4.45
N LYS A 96 15.91 23.31 -4.64
CA LYS A 96 15.28 23.40 -5.97
C LYS A 96 15.69 24.69 -6.70
N PRO A 97 16.15 24.64 -7.97
CA PRO A 97 16.49 25.85 -8.72
C PRO A 97 15.26 26.74 -8.98
N ASP A 98 15.47 28.06 -9.02
CA ASP A 98 14.42 29.02 -9.35
C ASP A 98 13.82 28.75 -10.74
N GLY A 99 12.49 28.86 -10.86
CA GLY A 99 11.78 28.66 -12.12
C GLY A 99 11.56 27.19 -12.51
N ILE A 100 12.05 26.23 -11.73
CA ILE A 100 11.78 24.80 -11.91
C ILE A 100 10.58 24.39 -11.07
N ARG A 101 9.62 23.71 -11.71
CA ARG A 101 8.54 22.99 -11.05
C ARG A 101 8.88 21.51 -10.98
N ARG A 102 8.60 20.87 -9.85
CA ARG A 102 8.85 19.42 -9.65
C ARG A 102 7.56 18.65 -9.47
N LEU A 103 7.39 17.60 -10.26
CA LEU A 103 6.38 16.58 -10.02
C LEU A 103 7.07 15.35 -9.42
N ILE A 104 6.63 14.91 -8.24
CA ILE A 104 7.12 13.68 -7.61
C ILE A 104 6.08 12.60 -7.74
N THR A 105 6.48 11.41 -8.21
CA THR A 105 5.60 10.24 -8.24
C THR A 105 5.71 9.43 -6.95
N THR A 106 4.64 8.78 -6.53
CA THR A 106 4.64 7.75 -5.49
C THR A 106 3.90 6.53 -6.01
N GLY A 107 4.40 5.34 -5.68
CA GLY A 107 3.85 4.11 -6.21
C GLY A 107 4.81 2.94 -6.11
N ASP A 108 4.38 1.86 -6.73
CA ASP A 108 5.08 0.59 -6.81
C ASP A 108 5.86 0.45 -8.13
N SER A 109 6.01 -0.77 -8.63
CA SER A 109 6.78 -1.11 -9.82
C SER A 109 6.19 -0.52 -11.11
N SER A 110 4.87 -0.40 -11.23
CA SER A 110 4.23 0.18 -12.41
C SER A 110 4.48 1.68 -12.50
N VAL A 111 4.55 2.39 -11.36
CA VAL A 111 4.88 3.81 -11.33
C VAL A 111 6.40 4.04 -11.45
N PHE A 112 7.19 3.14 -10.87
CA PHE A 112 8.64 3.14 -11.00
C PHE A 112 9.11 2.99 -12.45
N GLY A 113 8.31 2.34 -13.31
CA GLY A 113 8.64 2.06 -14.70
C GLY A 113 9.42 0.76 -14.88
N PHE A 114 9.03 -0.30 -14.17
CA PHE A 114 9.65 -1.61 -14.31
C PHE A 114 9.69 -2.04 -15.79
N GLY A 115 10.87 -2.44 -16.26
CA GLY A 115 11.08 -2.92 -17.63
C GLY A 115 11.14 -1.85 -18.73
N VAL A 116 11.09 -0.55 -18.40
CA VAL A 116 11.27 0.54 -19.38
C VAL A 116 12.47 1.41 -19.04
N GLN A 117 13.05 2.13 -20.02
CA GLN A 117 14.21 3.01 -19.80
C GLN A 117 13.83 4.24 -18.96
N ASP A 118 14.83 4.91 -18.36
CA ASP A 118 14.61 6.08 -17.48
C ASP A 118 13.83 7.21 -18.18
N ASN A 119 14.06 7.41 -19.48
CA ASN A 119 13.36 8.42 -20.29
C ASN A 119 12.00 7.94 -20.84
N GLU A 120 11.66 6.68 -20.65
CA GLU A 120 10.38 6.10 -21.11
C GLU A 120 9.35 6.03 -19.97
N VAL A 121 9.75 6.27 -18.73
CA VAL A 121 8.82 6.33 -17.59
C VAL A 121 7.84 7.49 -17.80
N PHE A 122 6.55 7.27 -17.54
CA PHE A 122 5.49 8.23 -17.87
C PHE A 122 5.73 9.64 -17.28
N SER A 123 6.35 9.74 -16.10
CA SER A 123 6.68 11.02 -15.48
C SER A 123 7.80 11.74 -16.23
N SER A 124 8.81 10.99 -16.73
CA SER A 124 9.86 11.51 -17.61
C SER A 124 9.24 11.98 -18.93
N VAL A 125 8.36 11.17 -19.54
CA VAL A 125 7.63 11.53 -20.75
C VAL A 125 6.79 12.80 -20.54
N ALA A 126 6.08 12.92 -19.42
CA ALA A 126 5.31 14.12 -19.10
C ALA A 126 6.22 15.34 -18.94
N GLY A 127 7.36 15.20 -18.24
CA GLY A 127 8.36 16.25 -18.09
C GLY A 127 8.89 16.75 -19.43
N ASP A 128 9.28 15.84 -20.32
CA ASP A 128 9.75 16.18 -21.67
C ASP A 128 8.69 16.93 -22.49
N LEU A 129 7.41 16.56 -22.35
CA LEU A 129 6.29 17.22 -23.04
C LEU A 129 5.92 18.58 -22.44
N LEU A 130 6.25 18.84 -21.17
CA LEU A 130 6.02 20.11 -20.47
C LEU A 130 7.19 21.09 -20.63
N GLY A 131 8.39 20.57 -20.93
CA GLY A 131 9.60 21.33 -21.23
C GLY A 131 10.54 21.53 -20.04
N ASP A 132 11.66 22.20 -20.28
CA ASP A 132 12.81 22.31 -19.35
C ASP A 132 12.51 22.95 -17.99
N SER A 133 11.35 23.60 -17.82
CA SER A 133 10.90 24.16 -16.54
C SER A 133 10.23 23.14 -15.62
N VAL A 134 10.11 21.86 -16.05
CA VAL A 134 9.56 20.77 -15.24
C VAL A 134 10.59 19.68 -15.05
N GLU A 135 10.84 19.34 -13.79
CA GLU A 135 11.73 18.25 -13.40
C GLU A 135 10.91 17.09 -12.77
N PRO A 136 10.81 15.93 -13.44
CA PRO A 136 10.16 14.76 -12.88
C PRO A 136 11.06 14.05 -11.86
N VAL A 137 10.49 13.72 -10.70
CA VAL A 137 11.15 13.00 -9.61
C VAL A 137 10.42 11.68 -9.40
N ILE A 138 11.10 10.55 -9.64
CA ILE A 138 10.48 9.22 -9.50
C ILE A 138 10.66 8.74 -8.06
N GLY A 139 9.67 9.04 -7.21
CA GLY A 139 9.59 8.61 -5.82
C GLY A 139 8.88 7.27 -5.60
N ALA A 140 8.61 6.53 -6.68
CA ALA A 140 8.11 5.17 -6.63
C ALA A 140 9.24 4.14 -6.45
N THR A 141 8.92 2.93 -5.98
CA THR A 141 9.88 1.82 -5.88
C THR A 141 9.10 0.49 -5.94
N PRO A 142 9.57 -0.53 -6.68
CA PRO A 142 8.90 -1.83 -6.75
C PRO A 142 8.53 -2.40 -5.38
N GLY A 143 7.28 -2.80 -5.24
CA GLY A 143 6.72 -3.36 -4.01
C GLY A 143 6.46 -2.34 -2.88
N TYR A 144 6.68 -1.03 -3.08
CA TYR A 144 6.32 -0.03 -2.06
C TYR A 144 4.80 0.17 -1.98
N SER A 145 4.25 -0.04 -0.79
CA SER A 145 2.90 0.38 -0.45
C SER A 145 2.81 1.89 -0.17
N THR A 146 1.60 2.42 0.01
CA THR A 146 1.37 3.80 0.48
C THR A 146 2.10 4.09 1.80
N TYR A 147 2.21 3.11 2.69
CA TYR A 147 2.90 3.28 3.97
C TYR A 147 4.42 3.45 3.77
N GLN A 148 5.02 2.67 2.88
CA GLN A 148 6.43 2.83 2.49
C GLN A 148 6.66 4.14 1.72
N SER A 149 5.78 4.51 0.80
CA SER A 149 5.82 5.79 0.07
C SER A 149 5.83 6.98 1.05
N LEU A 150 4.97 6.99 2.06
CA LEU A 150 4.93 8.04 3.08
C LEU A 150 6.24 8.16 3.86
N ASN A 151 6.86 7.03 4.20
CA ASN A 151 8.16 7.04 4.86
C ASN A 151 9.26 7.54 3.92
N LEU A 152 9.28 7.12 2.65
CA LEU A 152 10.27 7.59 1.67
C LEU A 152 10.16 9.10 1.46
N LEU A 153 8.94 9.62 1.32
CA LEU A 153 8.70 11.06 1.22
C LEU A 153 9.26 11.80 2.43
N ARG A 154 8.88 11.38 3.65
CA ARG A 154 9.35 12.01 4.89
C ARG A 154 10.86 11.97 5.05
N LEU A 155 11.49 10.87 4.67
CA LEU A 155 12.92 10.69 4.77
C LEU A 155 13.67 11.54 3.74
N ARG A 156 13.22 11.54 2.48
CA ARG A 156 14.01 12.06 1.35
C ARG A 156 13.20 12.72 0.24
N GLY A 157 11.99 12.23 -0.06
CA GLY A 157 11.21 12.80 -1.16
C GLY A 157 10.80 14.26 -0.95
N LEU A 158 10.53 14.68 0.29
CA LEU A 158 10.11 16.06 0.57
C LEU A 158 11.26 17.08 0.49
N SER A 159 12.52 16.65 0.58
CA SER A 159 13.66 17.55 0.36
C SER A 159 13.86 17.92 -1.10
N THR A 160 13.16 17.28 -2.03
CA THR A 160 13.15 17.69 -3.44
C THR A 160 12.22 18.86 -3.69
N GLU A 161 11.49 19.37 -2.69
CA GLU A 161 10.57 20.52 -2.82
C GLU A 161 9.53 20.36 -3.96
N PRO A 162 8.76 19.26 -3.97
CA PRO A 162 7.77 19.01 -5.02
C PRO A 162 6.65 20.05 -5.05
N ASP A 163 6.22 20.44 -6.26
CA ASP A 163 5.05 21.30 -6.52
C ASP A 163 3.81 20.48 -6.90
N LEU A 164 4.01 19.21 -7.26
CA LEU A 164 2.95 18.26 -7.61
C LEU A 164 3.30 16.86 -7.12
N PHE A 165 2.33 16.17 -6.51
CA PHE A 165 2.40 14.76 -6.19
C PHE A 165 1.53 13.96 -7.17
N VAL A 166 2.12 12.98 -7.84
CA VAL A 166 1.38 12.01 -8.67
C VAL A 166 1.33 10.68 -7.92
N ILE A 167 0.15 10.33 -7.42
CA ILE A 167 -0.04 9.21 -6.49
C ILE A 167 -0.63 8.01 -7.23
N GLY A 168 0.16 6.95 -7.40
CA GLY A 168 -0.24 5.72 -8.08
C GLY A 168 0.14 4.46 -7.29
N ASN A 169 0.05 4.50 -5.96
CA ASN A 169 0.15 3.29 -5.14
C ASN A 169 -1.12 2.44 -5.31
N LEU A 170 -0.98 1.18 -5.74
CA LEU A 170 -2.11 0.25 -5.82
C LEU A 170 -1.69 -1.20 -5.54
N TRP A 171 -0.76 -1.74 -6.32
CA TRP A 171 -0.47 -3.18 -6.37
C TRP A 171 0.10 -3.69 -5.06
N SER A 172 1.02 -2.93 -4.46
CA SER A 172 1.68 -3.35 -3.23
C SER A 172 0.78 -3.24 -2.00
N ASP A 173 -0.19 -2.32 -2.02
CA ASP A 173 -1.16 -2.14 -0.94
C ASP A 173 -2.20 -3.27 -0.94
N ASN A 174 -2.76 -3.55 -2.13
CA ASN A 174 -3.80 -4.57 -2.26
C ASN A 174 -3.25 -6.01 -2.27
N ASN A 175 -1.95 -6.23 -2.41
CA ASN A 175 -1.42 -7.60 -2.38
C ASN A 175 -1.67 -8.29 -1.02
N PHE A 176 -1.92 -9.61 -1.05
CA PHE A 176 -1.92 -10.44 0.16
C PHE A 176 -0.54 -11.05 0.37
N ASP A 177 -0.01 -10.91 1.58
CA ASP A 177 1.34 -11.36 1.93
C ASP A 177 1.40 -11.92 3.36
N ALA A 178 2.50 -12.57 3.70
CA ALA A 178 2.81 -13.09 5.03
C ALA A 178 3.04 -11.98 6.07
N PHE A 179 3.05 -10.71 5.66
CA PHE A 179 3.33 -9.58 6.53
C PHE A 179 2.48 -8.36 6.18
N VAL A 180 2.21 -7.54 7.21
CA VAL A 180 1.58 -6.22 7.07
C VAL A 180 2.65 -5.15 7.24
N ASP A 181 2.69 -4.16 6.37
CA ASP A 181 3.78 -3.20 6.28
C ASP A 181 3.94 -2.37 7.55
N LYS A 182 2.82 -1.85 8.07
CA LYS A 182 2.82 -1.05 9.31
C LYS A 182 3.35 -1.87 10.50
N GLU A 183 2.97 -3.14 10.59
CA GLU A 183 3.37 -4.04 11.67
C GLU A 183 4.84 -4.45 11.54
N THR A 184 5.29 -4.68 10.30
CA THR A 184 6.67 -5.00 9.97
C THR A 184 7.59 -3.84 10.32
N ILE A 185 7.27 -2.63 9.84
CA ILE A 185 8.04 -1.43 10.15
C ILE A 185 7.93 -1.08 11.64
N ALA A 186 6.76 -1.23 12.26
CA ALA A 186 6.62 -1.07 13.72
C ALA A 186 7.48 -2.06 14.49
N THR A 187 7.62 -3.30 14.03
CA THR A 187 8.52 -4.29 14.62
C THR A 187 9.99 -3.90 14.43
N LEU A 188 10.36 -3.40 13.24
CA LEU A 188 11.72 -2.95 12.88
C LEU A 188 12.14 -1.61 13.49
N THR A 189 11.19 -0.83 14.00
CA THR A 189 11.44 0.54 14.50
C THR A 189 10.87 0.77 15.89
N GLY A 190 10.12 -0.18 16.45
CA GLY A 190 9.38 -0.12 17.71
C GLY A 190 8.45 1.08 17.83
N PHE A 191 7.81 1.50 16.73
CA PHE A 191 6.86 2.62 16.73
C PHE A 191 5.42 2.08 16.84
N GLU A 192 4.79 2.33 17.99
CA GLU A 192 3.34 2.16 18.18
C GLU A 192 2.66 3.53 18.09
N GLU A 193 1.48 3.58 17.49
CA GLU A 193 0.56 4.73 17.50
C GLU A 193 -0.18 4.90 18.85
N SER A 194 0.50 4.66 19.98
CA SER A 194 -0.09 4.85 21.31
C SER A 194 0.22 6.25 21.85
N SER A 195 -0.38 6.64 22.98
CA SER A 195 -0.08 7.92 23.66
C SER A 195 1.41 8.11 24.00
N ILE A 196 2.17 7.01 24.03
CA ILE A 196 3.64 6.97 24.15
C ILE A 196 4.32 7.57 22.92
N GLY A 197 3.71 7.47 21.73
CA GLY A 197 4.22 8.02 20.47
C GLY A 197 4.36 9.55 20.46
N ARG A 198 3.50 10.29 21.17
CA ARG A 198 3.63 11.76 21.33
C ARG A 198 4.86 12.14 22.16
N VAL A 199 5.09 11.42 23.25
CA VAL A 199 6.29 11.60 24.10
C VAL A 199 7.52 11.21 23.32
N LYS A 200 7.47 10.09 22.59
CA LYS A 200 8.56 9.63 21.72
C LYS A 200 8.93 10.66 20.66
N ARG A 201 7.94 11.31 20.03
CA ARG A 201 8.14 12.40 19.04
C ARG A 201 8.80 13.64 19.64
N ALA A 202 8.51 13.98 20.90
CA ALA A 202 9.27 15.03 21.59
C ALA A 202 10.71 14.59 21.85
N LEU A 203 10.91 13.33 22.24
CA LEU A 203 12.24 12.76 22.50
C LEU A 203 13.10 12.60 21.24
N THR A 204 12.52 12.45 20.03
CA THR A 204 13.31 12.38 18.79
C THR A 204 14.10 13.66 18.48
N THR A 205 13.79 14.78 19.16
CA THR A 205 14.62 16.00 19.07
C THR A 205 15.95 15.90 19.83
N SER A 206 16.06 14.95 20.77
CA SER A 206 17.28 14.67 21.55
C SER A 206 18.26 13.81 20.74
N ALA A 207 19.51 14.24 20.64
CA ALA A 207 20.59 13.42 20.09
C ALA A 207 20.89 12.21 20.98
N VAL A 208 20.85 12.40 22.31
CA VAL A 208 21.00 11.31 23.29
C VAL A 208 19.97 10.21 23.04
N PHE A 209 18.70 10.58 22.89
CA PHE A 209 17.64 9.63 22.60
C PHE A 209 17.86 8.92 21.27
N ARG A 210 18.09 9.66 20.18
CA ARG A 210 18.26 9.08 18.83
C ARG A 210 19.42 8.08 18.76
N VAL A 211 20.56 8.38 19.39
CA VAL A 211 21.70 7.45 19.44
C VAL A 211 21.39 6.20 20.24
N ALA A 212 20.73 6.35 21.39
CA ALA A 212 20.30 5.21 22.20
C ALA A 212 19.29 4.33 21.44
N ASP A 213 18.33 4.97 20.78
CA ASP A 213 17.31 4.34 19.95
C ASP A 213 17.92 3.52 18.82
N TRP A 214 18.88 4.11 18.10
CA TRP A 214 19.64 3.46 17.05
C TRP A 214 20.41 2.25 17.55
N LYS A 215 21.20 2.41 18.63
CA LYS A 215 22.10 1.34 19.12
C LYS A 215 21.36 0.17 19.74
N LEU A 216 20.31 0.45 20.50
CA LEU A 216 19.65 -0.56 21.32
C LEU A 216 18.51 -1.25 20.59
N ARG A 217 17.83 -0.55 19.67
CA ARG A 217 16.61 -1.07 19.03
C ARG A 217 16.74 -1.26 17.52
N VAL A 218 17.10 -0.21 16.79
CA VAL A 218 17.03 -0.22 15.31
C VAL A 218 18.18 -1.02 14.70
N ARG A 219 19.43 -0.75 15.08
CA ARG A 219 20.63 -1.40 14.50
C ARG A 219 20.61 -2.93 14.59
N PRO A 220 20.26 -3.57 15.73
CA PRO A 220 20.18 -5.03 15.81
C PRO A 220 19.11 -5.65 14.89
N GLN A 221 18.09 -4.88 14.50
CA GLN A 221 17.02 -5.37 13.63
C GLN A 221 17.41 -5.30 12.15
N ILE A 222 18.23 -4.33 11.73
CA ILE A 222 18.72 -4.19 10.34
C ILE A 222 19.47 -5.44 9.85
N GLU A 223 20.25 -6.09 10.71
CA GLU A 223 20.96 -7.33 10.34
C GLU A 223 20.00 -8.48 10.03
N LYS A 224 18.76 -8.43 10.53
CA LYS A 224 17.70 -9.40 10.21
C LYS A 224 17.00 -9.08 8.89
N VAL A 225 16.97 -7.80 8.49
CA VAL A 225 16.37 -7.35 7.21
C VAL A 225 17.25 -7.73 6.01
N ARG A 226 18.52 -8.10 6.24
CA ARG A 226 19.50 -8.36 5.18
C ARG A 226 19.18 -9.55 4.26
N VAL A 227 18.23 -10.40 4.61
CA VAL A 227 17.85 -11.58 3.83
C VAL A 227 16.37 -11.89 4.09
N VAL A 228 15.43 -11.21 3.41
CA VAL A 228 14.02 -11.62 3.52
C VAL A 228 13.30 -11.43 2.18
N ASP A 229 13.35 -12.49 1.37
CA ASP A 229 12.18 -13.20 0.83
C ASP A 229 11.07 -12.50 0.06
N TRP A 230 11.20 -11.26 -0.40
CA TRP A 230 10.19 -10.66 -1.30
C TRP A 230 10.04 -11.35 -2.68
N GLN A 231 10.88 -12.33 -2.99
CA GLN A 231 10.85 -13.15 -4.20
C GLN A 231 10.14 -14.48 -3.94
N GLN A 232 9.80 -14.77 -2.68
CA GLN A 232 8.98 -15.90 -2.29
C GLN A 232 7.59 -15.37 -1.99
N SER A 233 6.63 -15.72 -2.84
CA SER A 233 5.23 -15.40 -2.62
C SER A 233 4.73 -16.08 -1.34
N SER A 234 3.61 -15.60 -0.79
CA SER A 234 2.85 -16.31 0.23
C SER A 234 2.55 -17.77 -0.15
N GLU A 235 2.46 -18.06 -1.45
CA GLU A 235 2.35 -19.40 -2.06
C GLU A 235 3.50 -20.34 -1.62
N ASP A 236 4.74 -19.83 -1.51
CA ASP A 236 5.91 -20.63 -1.10
C ASP A 236 5.87 -21.01 0.40
N ARG A 237 5.02 -20.35 1.20
CA ARG A 237 4.94 -20.53 2.65
C ARG A 237 3.63 -21.13 3.16
N GLY A 238 2.65 -21.36 2.29
CA GLY A 238 1.35 -21.95 2.66
C GLY A 238 0.59 -21.12 3.71
N GLN A 239 0.79 -19.80 3.72
CA GLN A 239 0.14 -18.89 4.66
C GLN A 239 -1.01 -18.16 3.97
N ILE A 240 -2.17 -18.09 4.66
CA ILE A 240 -3.28 -17.23 4.26
C ILE A 240 -2.80 -15.77 4.43
N GLY A 241 -2.42 -15.14 3.32
CA GLY A 241 -1.87 -13.78 3.35
C GLY A 241 -2.88 -12.74 3.88
N ARG A 242 -2.39 -11.73 4.60
CA ARG A 242 -3.14 -10.51 4.97
C ARG A 242 -2.83 -9.41 3.96
N ARG A 243 -3.72 -8.42 3.81
CA ARG A 243 -3.41 -7.23 3.00
C ARG A 243 -2.16 -6.57 3.57
N ARG A 244 -1.20 -6.22 2.71
CA ARG A 244 0.01 -5.49 3.14
C ARG A 244 -0.33 -4.13 3.74
N VAL A 245 -1.40 -3.49 3.25
CA VAL A 245 -2.03 -2.31 3.85
C VAL A 245 -3.52 -2.53 3.90
N GLU A 246 -4.12 -2.51 5.09
CA GLU A 246 -5.57 -2.65 5.25
C GLU A 246 -6.31 -1.50 4.54
N ILE A 247 -7.50 -1.73 4.00
CA ILE A 247 -8.20 -0.75 3.13
C ILE A 247 -8.44 0.61 3.80
N ASN A 248 -8.71 0.63 5.10
CA ASN A 248 -8.89 1.88 5.86
C ASN A 248 -7.56 2.58 6.14
N ASP A 249 -6.47 1.84 6.37
CA ASP A 249 -5.12 2.42 6.46
C ASP A 249 -4.71 3.03 5.11
N TYR A 250 -5.05 2.37 4.00
CA TYR A 250 -4.81 2.89 2.66
C TYR A 250 -5.55 4.22 2.44
N ALA A 251 -6.83 4.28 2.80
CA ALA A 251 -7.61 5.52 2.73
C ALA A 251 -7.01 6.65 3.59
N ASP A 252 -6.60 6.34 4.83
CA ASP A 252 -5.90 7.31 5.70
C ASP A 252 -4.57 7.77 5.10
N ASN A 253 -3.80 6.86 4.51
CA ASN A 253 -2.53 7.20 3.87
C ASN A 253 -2.73 8.14 2.67
N LEU A 254 -3.77 7.92 1.85
CA LEU A 254 -4.10 8.81 0.73
C LEU A 254 -4.52 10.21 1.22
N ASP A 255 -5.36 10.29 2.25
CA ASP A 255 -5.75 11.57 2.87
C ASP A 255 -4.53 12.31 3.42
N TYR A 256 -3.60 11.57 4.03
CA TYR A 256 -2.39 12.15 4.59
C TYR A 256 -1.39 12.60 3.51
N LEU A 257 -1.31 11.92 2.36
CA LEU A 257 -0.54 12.39 1.21
C LEU A 257 -1.09 13.74 0.67
N VAL A 258 -2.42 13.89 0.63
CA VAL A 258 -3.07 15.17 0.27
C VAL A 258 -2.74 16.27 1.29
N GLU A 259 -2.75 15.97 2.58
CA GLU A 259 -2.36 16.91 3.63
C GLU A 259 -0.89 17.36 3.49
N ILE A 260 0.02 16.41 3.23
CA ILE A 260 1.44 16.70 2.97
C ILE A 260 1.61 17.69 1.81
N ALA A 261 0.87 17.48 0.71
CA ALA A 261 0.91 18.34 -0.46
C ALA A 261 0.38 19.75 -0.14
N ARG A 262 -0.82 19.84 0.46
CA ARG A 262 -1.45 21.13 0.82
C ARG A 262 -0.61 21.96 1.77
N THR A 263 -0.01 21.33 2.79
CA THR A 263 0.86 22.03 3.76
C THR A 263 2.13 22.61 3.13
N ARG A 264 2.45 22.20 1.90
CA ARG A 264 3.60 22.64 1.11
C ARG A 264 3.23 23.47 -0.11
N ASP A 265 1.96 23.88 -0.23
CA ASP A 265 1.46 24.61 -1.40
C ASP A 265 1.63 23.84 -2.72
N ALA A 266 1.58 22.50 -2.64
CA ALA A 266 1.69 21.59 -3.78
C ALA A 266 0.32 21.02 -4.18
N ASP A 267 0.20 20.61 -5.43
CA ASP A 267 -0.98 19.97 -5.99
C ASP A 267 -0.89 18.42 -5.91
N VAL A 268 -2.01 17.74 -6.15
CA VAL A 268 -2.09 16.28 -6.25
C VAL A 268 -2.80 15.87 -7.54
N VAL A 269 -2.28 14.84 -8.20
CA VAL A 269 -3.00 14.05 -9.21
C VAL A 269 -2.99 12.59 -8.77
N PHE A 270 -4.17 11.97 -8.68
CA PHE A 270 -4.28 10.54 -8.47
C PHE A 270 -4.15 9.80 -9.80
N LEU A 271 -3.36 8.74 -9.83
CA LEU A 271 -3.14 7.90 -11.00
C LEU A 271 -3.73 6.52 -10.72
N LEU A 272 -4.89 6.26 -11.30
CA LEU A 272 -5.56 4.97 -11.14
C LEU A 272 -4.88 3.95 -12.05
N LEU A 273 -4.06 3.06 -11.49
CA LEU A 273 -3.30 2.09 -12.28
C LEU A 273 -4.20 1.06 -12.98
N SER A 274 -3.78 0.61 -14.16
CA SER A 274 -4.47 -0.36 -15.02
C SER A 274 -3.85 -1.76 -14.94
N ASN A 275 -4.66 -2.79 -15.15
CA ASN A 275 -4.29 -4.20 -15.28
C ASN A 275 -4.63 -4.67 -16.70
N ASN A 276 -3.94 -5.69 -17.22
CA ASN A 276 -4.23 -6.21 -18.56
C ASN A 276 -5.66 -6.80 -18.67
N GLU A 277 -6.25 -7.23 -17.55
CA GLU A 277 -7.64 -7.69 -17.45
C GLU A 277 -8.66 -6.57 -17.69
N ASP A 278 -8.25 -5.30 -17.53
CA ASP A 278 -9.10 -4.16 -17.89
C ASP A 278 -9.31 -4.07 -19.41
N ILE A 279 -8.45 -4.69 -20.24
CA ILE A 279 -8.48 -4.54 -21.71
C ILE A 279 -9.19 -5.74 -22.35
N GLY A 280 -10.26 -5.51 -23.10
CA GLY A 280 -11.02 -6.55 -23.80
C GLY A 280 -12.53 -6.26 -23.83
N PRO A 281 -13.33 -7.05 -24.58
CA PRO A 281 -14.79 -6.94 -24.54
C PRO A 281 -15.26 -7.26 -23.12
N GLU A 282 -15.68 -6.22 -22.40
CA GLU A 282 -16.07 -6.27 -20.98
C GLU A 282 -14.99 -6.92 -20.10
N GLY A 283 -13.85 -6.22 -19.90
CA GLY A 283 -12.80 -6.65 -18.96
C GLY A 283 -13.43 -7.25 -17.70
N ASP A 284 -13.21 -8.55 -17.49
CA ASP A 284 -14.18 -9.52 -16.97
C ASP A 284 -15.16 -8.93 -15.93
N ALA A 285 -16.20 -8.23 -16.40
CA ALA A 285 -17.09 -7.43 -15.55
C ALA A 285 -17.96 -8.29 -14.62
N ARG A 286 -17.80 -9.61 -14.72
CA ARG A 286 -18.51 -10.67 -14.01
C ARG A 286 -17.97 -10.93 -12.61
N ALA A 287 -16.71 -10.56 -12.32
CA ALA A 287 -16.09 -10.78 -11.01
C ALA A 287 -15.41 -9.52 -10.47
N MET A 288 -15.71 -9.16 -9.22
CA MET A 288 -14.97 -8.12 -8.52
C MET A 288 -13.53 -8.60 -8.31
N LYS A 289 -12.56 -7.75 -8.61
CA LYS A 289 -11.13 -8.03 -8.44
C LYS A 289 -10.61 -7.41 -7.15
N ALA A 290 -9.56 -8.00 -6.57
CA ALA A 290 -9.05 -7.60 -5.26
C ALA A 290 -8.55 -6.15 -5.20
N TRP A 291 -8.20 -5.54 -6.34
CA TRP A 291 -7.79 -4.14 -6.45
C TRP A 291 -8.96 -3.16 -6.65
N ASN A 292 -10.16 -3.63 -7.01
CA ASN A 292 -11.32 -2.76 -7.25
C ASN A 292 -11.68 -1.91 -6.02
N PRO A 293 -11.75 -2.46 -4.78
CA PRO A 293 -12.02 -1.66 -3.59
C PRO A 293 -10.99 -0.54 -3.37
N TYR A 294 -9.70 -0.79 -3.64
CA TYR A 294 -8.63 0.21 -3.50
C TYR A 294 -8.73 1.30 -4.58
N ARG A 295 -9.14 0.92 -5.80
CA ARG A 295 -9.44 1.90 -6.87
C ARG A 295 -10.60 2.80 -6.46
N GLU A 296 -11.67 2.26 -5.88
CA GLU A 296 -12.81 3.05 -5.43
C GLU A 296 -12.45 3.98 -4.27
N VAL A 297 -11.65 3.52 -3.30
CA VAL A 297 -11.10 4.38 -2.24
C VAL A 297 -10.31 5.55 -2.85
N MET A 298 -9.47 5.29 -3.86
CA MET A 298 -8.71 6.35 -4.54
C MET A 298 -9.63 7.34 -5.28
N ARG A 299 -10.65 6.86 -5.99
CA ARG A 299 -11.64 7.71 -6.69
C ARG A 299 -12.39 8.61 -5.72
N GLU A 300 -12.93 8.03 -4.66
CA GLU A 300 -13.66 8.79 -3.63
C GLU A 300 -12.73 9.78 -2.91
N THR A 301 -11.48 9.41 -2.65
CA THR A 301 -10.49 10.33 -2.06
C THR A 301 -10.19 11.51 -2.99
N ALA A 302 -9.96 11.26 -4.28
CA ALA A 302 -9.75 12.30 -5.26
C ALA A 302 -10.95 13.28 -5.30
N LYS A 303 -12.17 12.74 -5.34
CA LYS A 303 -13.41 13.50 -5.35
C LYS A 303 -13.63 14.31 -4.07
N ARG A 304 -13.44 13.72 -2.88
CA ARG A 304 -13.58 14.40 -1.58
C ARG A 304 -12.65 15.60 -1.47
N HIS A 305 -11.41 15.46 -1.94
CA HIS A 305 -10.40 16.53 -1.87
C HIS A 305 -10.39 17.48 -3.06
N GLY A 306 -11.15 17.19 -4.12
CA GLY A 306 -11.12 17.96 -5.37
C GLY A 306 -9.78 17.85 -6.10
N ALA A 307 -9.11 16.70 -6.02
CA ALA A 307 -7.89 16.43 -6.78
C ALA A 307 -8.26 15.80 -8.14
N PRO A 308 -7.58 16.15 -9.24
CA PRO A 308 -7.72 15.41 -10.49
C PRO A 308 -7.33 13.94 -10.35
N LEU A 309 -8.00 13.09 -11.13
CA LEU A 309 -7.70 11.67 -11.25
C LEU A 309 -7.52 11.30 -12.72
N LEU A 310 -6.40 10.66 -13.05
CA LEU A 310 -6.13 10.05 -14.35
C LEU A 310 -6.54 8.58 -14.31
N ASP A 311 -7.57 8.24 -15.08
CA ASP A 311 -8.12 6.89 -15.19
C ASP A 311 -7.36 6.10 -16.28
N VAL A 312 -6.25 5.45 -15.89
CA VAL A 312 -5.43 4.68 -16.84
C VAL A 312 -6.22 3.53 -17.50
N PRO A 313 -7.08 2.77 -16.79
CA PRO A 313 -7.98 1.82 -17.44
C PRO A 313 -8.78 2.42 -18.59
N ALA A 314 -9.39 3.60 -18.40
CA ALA A 314 -10.12 4.29 -19.46
C ALA A 314 -9.20 4.71 -20.61
N LEU A 315 -8.05 5.35 -20.30
CA LEU A 315 -7.08 5.78 -21.32
C LEU A 315 -6.59 4.61 -22.20
N PHE A 316 -6.31 3.46 -21.57
CA PHE A 316 -5.85 2.28 -22.29
C PHE A 316 -6.95 1.68 -23.16
N LYS A 317 -8.21 1.62 -22.68
CA LYS A 317 -9.35 1.20 -23.50
C LYS A 317 -9.57 2.12 -24.70
N GLU A 318 -9.53 3.43 -24.48
CA GLU A 318 -9.72 4.45 -25.52
C GLU A 318 -8.62 4.43 -26.58
N SER A 319 -7.41 3.99 -26.22
CA SER A 319 -6.30 3.84 -27.16
C SER A 319 -6.56 2.79 -28.26
N GLY A 320 -7.46 1.83 -28.02
CA GLY A 320 -7.75 0.73 -28.93
C GLY A 320 -6.60 -0.27 -29.14
N LEU A 321 -5.56 -0.19 -28.31
CA LEU A 321 -4.38 -1.07 -28.40
C LEU A 321 -4.61 -2.42 -27.72
N SER A 322 -3.82 -3.41 -28.14
CA SER A 322 -3.88 -4.75 -27.57
C SER A 322 -3.26 -4.80 -26.17
N ARG A 323 -3.52 -5.89 -25.43
CA ARG A 323 -2.86 -6.14 -24.13
C ARG A 323 -1.33 -6.16 -24.27
N ASP A 324 -0.81 -6.82 -25.30
CA ASP A 324 0.63 -6.95 -25.56
C ASP A 324 1.31 -5.62 -25.95
N ASP A 325 0.54 -4.70 -26.56
CA ASP A 325 1.03 -3.34 -26.82
C ASP A 325 1.15 -2.52 -25.53
N LEU A 326 0.27 -2.77 -24.56
CA LEU A 326 0.08 -1.92 -23.38
C LEU A 326 0.81 -2.42 -22.15
N PHE A 327 1.00 -3.73 -22.00
CA PHE A 327 1.60 -4.34 -20.82
C PHE A 327 2.76 -5.29 -21.16
N LEU A 328 3.78 -5.28 -20.29
CA LEU A 328 4.85 -6.28 -20.26
C LEU A 328 4.35 -7.60 -19.62
N ASP A 329 3.39 -7.51 -18.70
CA ASP A 329 2.77 -8.64 -18.00
C ASP A 329 1.33 -8.32 -17.55
N LYS A 330 0.90 -8.76 -16.35
CA LYS A 330 -0.44 -8.47 -15.82
C LYS A 330 -0.64 -6.98 -15.49
N MET A 331 0.39 -6.25 -15.07
CA MET A 331 0.22 -4.94 -14.43
C MET A 331 1.28 -3.89 -14.80
N HIS A 332 2.41 -4.28 -15.38
CA HIS A 332 3.47 -3.36 -15.77
C HIS A 332 3.25 -2.81 -17.17
N PRO A 333 3.07 -1.49 -17.37
CA PRO A 333 2.92 -0.93 -18.71
C PRO A 333 4.19 -1.05 -19.54
N THR A 334 4.06 -1.24 -20.85
CA THR A 334 5.19 -1.10 -21.78
C THR A 334 5.61 0.37 -21.89
N ALA A 335 6.72 0.64 -22.59
CA ALA A 335 7.10 2.02 -22.95
C ALA A 335 5.95 2.76 -23.69
N ARG A 336 5.15 2.03 -24.47
CA ARG A 336 3.98 2.59 -25.16
C ARG A 336 2.83 2.92 -24.19
N GLY A 337 2.57 2.04 -23.22
CA GLY A 337 1.62 2.31 -22.13
C GLY A 337 2.04 3.53 -21.29
N HIS A 338 3.32 3.61 -20.92
CA HIS A 338 3.88 4.77 -20.23
C HIS A 338 3.77 6.06 -21.05
N ALA A 339 3.97 6.00 -22.38
CA ALA A 339 3.81 7.17 -23.25
C ALA A 339 2.37 7.71 -23.26
N ILE A 340 1.36 6.83 -23.25
CA ILE A 340 -0.06 7.22 -23.14
C ILE A 340 -0.31 7.92 -21.80
N ILE A 341 0.15 7.33 -20.69
CA ILE A 341 -0.02 7.90 -19.35
C ILE A 341 0.67 9.27 -19.26
N GLY A 342 1.91 9.37 -19.74
CA GLY A 342 2.71 10.59 -19.69
C GLY A 342 2.13 11.72 -20.54
N THR A 343 1.59 11.38 -21.71
CA THR A 343 0.88 12.34 -22.57
C THR A 343 -0.38 12.85 -21.87
N ALA A 344 -1.22 11.96 -21.34
CA ALA A 344 -2.43 12.35 -20.63
C ALA A 344 -2.15 13.22 -19.39
N LEU A 345 -1.08 12.93 -18.65
CA LEU A 345 -0.64 13.77 -17.54
C LEU A 345 -0.18 15.16 -18.02
N ALA A 346 0.64 15.23 -19.07
CA ALA A 346 1.10 16.51 -19.61
C ALA A 346 -0.08 17.36 -20.12
N ASP A 347 -1.03 16.74 -20.81
CA ASP A 347 -2.22 17.42 -21.34
C ASP A 347 -3.10 17.95 -20.20
N LEU A 348 -3.38 17.12 -19.18
CA LEU A 348 -4.11 17.55 -17.98
C LEU A 348 -3.46 18.79 -17.33
N LEU A 349 -2.13 18.77 -17.15
CA LEU A 349 -1.39 19.86 -16.50
C LEU A 349 -1.41 21.14 -17.34
N LYS A 350 -1.30 21.03 -18.67
CA LYS A 350 -1.41 22.17 -19.60
C LYS A 350 -2.82 22.77 -19.60
N GLU A 351 -3.85 21.93 -19.73
CA GLU A 351 -5.25 22.37 -19.77
C GLU A 351 -5.67 23.11 -18.48
N ARG A 352 -5.20 22.63 -17.33
CA ARG A 352 -5.46 23.24 -16.02
C ARG A 352 -4.61 24.48 -15.76
N GLY A 353 -3.64 24.76 -16.62
CA GLY A 353 -2.74 25.89 -16.53
C GLY A 353 -1.76 25.81 -15.35
N TRP A 354 -1.35 24.59 -14.99
CA TRP A 354 -0.42 24.35 -13.89
C TRP A 354 0.95 24.97 -14.16
N MET A 355 1.38 24.96 -15.43
CA MET A 355 2.64 25.59 -15.86
C MET A 355 2.64 27.11 -15.65
N GLU A 356 1.46 27.74 -15.70
CA GLU A 356 1.24 29.16 -15.45
C GLU A 356 1.03 29.48 -13.97
N GLY A 357 1.25 28.52 -13.08
CA GLY A 357 1.15 28.71 -11.63
C GLY A 357 -0.25 28.53 -11.06
N LYS A 358 -1.20 27.97 -11.81
CA LYS A 358 -2.53 27.65 -11.28
C LYS A 358 -2.50 26.35 -10.50
N HIS A 359 -3.29 26.30 -9.43
CA HIS A 359 -3.55 25.07 -8.69
C HIS A 359 -4.46 24.13 -9.47
N LEU A 360 -4.30 22.83 -9.23
CA LEU A 360 -5.11 21.78 -9.83
C LEU A 360 -6.41 21.50 -9.06
N TRP A 361 -6.47 21.94 -7.81
CA TRP A 361 -7.60 21.72 -6.91
C TRP A 361 -8.91 22.28 -7.47
N THR A 362 -9.94 21.45 -7.46
CA THR A 362 -11.34 21.86 -7.64
C THR A 362 -12.05 21.88 -6.29
N GLU A 363 -13.32 22.31 -6.29
CA GLU A 363 -14.17 22.14 -5.11
C GLU A 363 -14.39 20.64 -4.88
N GLY A 364 -13.83 20.11 -3.79
CA GLY A 364 -14.11 18.75 -3.30
C GLY A 364 -15.42 18.71 -2.54
N THR A 365 -15.96 17.50 -2.31
CA THR A 365 -17.21 17.37 -1.52
C THR A 365 -17.04 17.82 -0.07
N GLY A 366 -15.81 17.75 0.46
CA GLY A 366 -15.51 18.08 1.86
C GLY A 366 -16.18 17.12 2.86
N GLU A 367 -16.75 16.02 2.39
CA GLU A 367 -17.37 15.00 3.23
C GLU A 367 -16.31 14.28 4.07
N ASP A 368 -16.72 13.89 5.28
CA ASP A 368 -15.89 13.04 6.13
C ASP A 368 -15.57 11.72 5.42
N ARG A 369 -14.35 11.21 5.64
CA ARG A 369 -13.94 9.91 5.11
C ARG A 369 -14.86 8.81 5.66
N PRO A 370 -15.51 8.00 4.81
CA PRO A 370 -16.28 6.86 5.28
C PRO A 370 -15.35 5.74 5.76
N GLU A 371 -15.92 4.81 6.52
CA GLU A 371 -15.26 3.52 6.77
C GLU A 371 -15.49 2.60 5.57
N TYR A 372 -14.42 1.99 5.08
CA TYR A 372 -14.45 1.08 3.94
C TYR A 372 -14.42 -0.37 4.43
N GLU A 373 -15.27 -1.22 3.86
CA GLU A 373 -15.19 -2.68 4.04
C GLU A 373 -14.31 -3.27 2.93
N ASP A 374 -13.33 -4.10 3.29
CA ASP A 374 -12.58 -4.89 2.30
C ASP A 374 -13.32 -6.20 2.08
N PRO A 375 -13.93 -6.38 0.90
CA PRO A 375 -14.82 -7.48 0.65
C PRO A 375 -14.03 -8.78 0.30
N PHE A 376 -12.70 -8.73 0.37
CA PHE A 376 -11.78 -9.88 0.24
C PHE A 376 -11.09 -10.25 1.56
N LEU A 377 -11.34 -9.55 2.67
CA LEU A 377 -10.78 -9.94 3.97
C LEU A 377 -11.38 -11.28 4.42
N LYS A 378 -10.51 -12.28 4.59
CA LYS A 378 -10.84 -13.56 5.23
C LYS A 378 -10.97 -13.35 6.73
N SER A 379 -11.97 -13.97 7.37
CA SER A 379 -12.08 -13.97 8.83
C SER A 379 -10.81 -14.56 9.44
N GLN A 380 -10.20 -13.84 10.40
CA GLN A 380 -9.02 -14.30 11.14
C GLN A 380 -9.30 -15.48 12.08
N ASP A 381 -10.54 -15.98 12.13
CA ASP A 381 -10.88 -17.15 12.93
C ASP A 381 -10.30 -18.41 12.28
N GLU A 382 -9.06 -18.73 12.68
CA GLU A 382 -8.57 -20.09 12.80
C GLU A 382 -9.59 -20.90 13.62
N GLY A 383 -10.60 -21.46 12.95
CA GLY A 383 -11.74 -21.99 13.68
C GLY A 383 -12.53 -23.10 13.04
N SER A 384 -12.43 -23.37 11.73
CA SER A 384 -13.07 -24.56 11.14
C SER A 384 -12.77 -24.71 9.65
N SER A 385 -11.54 -25.06 9.29
CA SER A 385 -11.35 -25.87 8.07
C SER A 385 -11.88 -27.27 8.39
N VAL A 386 -13.21 -27.45 8.40
CA VAL A 386 -13.75 -28.80 8.35
C VAL A 386 -13.62 -29.24 6.89
N SER A 387 -12.50 -29.89 6.56
CA SER A 387 -12.53 -30.85 5.47
C SER A 387 -13.53 -31.91 5.92
N ILE A 388 -14.80 -31.80 5.52
CA ILE A 388 -15.76 -32.86 5.74
C ILE A 388 -15.42 -33.93 4.69
N PRO A 389 -14.88 -35.10 5.07
CA PRO A 389 -14.95 -36.26 4.19
C PRO A 389 -16.45 -36.50 3.95
N SER A 390 -16.82 -36.97 2.76
CA SER A 390 -18.17 -37.19 2.23
C SER A 390 -19.13 -38.09 3.05
N THR A 391 -19.02 -38.12 4.38
CA THR A 391 -19.64 -39.06 5.30
C THR A 391 -20.18 -38.43 6.60
N VAL A 392 -20.13 -37.11 6.82
CA VAL A 392 -20.84 -36.47 7.95
C VAL A 392 -22.33 -36.44 7.65
N PRO A 393 -23.21 -36.95 8.53
CA PRO A 393 -24.65 -36.88 8.31
C PRO A 393 -25.07 -35.40 8.25
N PRO A 394 -25.91 -35.03 7.28
CA PRO A 394 -26.29 -33.63 7.08
C PRO A 394 -26.88 -33.03 8.35
N THR A 395 -26.39 -31.85 8.72
CA THR A 395 -27.02 -31.02 9.75
C THR A 395 -28.47 -30.74 9.34
N GLU A 396 -29.36 -30.58 10.33
CA GLU A 396 -30.76 -30.22 10.10
C GLU A 396 -30.87 -28.91 9.28
N PHE A 397 -29.96 -27.98 9.54
CA PHE A 397 -29.83 -26.70 8.86
C PHE A 397 -28.61 -26.72 7.92
N ARG A 398 -28.87 -26.76 6.60
CA ARG A 398 -27.87 -26.84 5.53
C ARG A 398 -28.42 -26.30 4.22
N ILE A 399 -27.52 -26.05 3.27
CA ILE A 399 -27.86 -25.66 1.91
C ILE A 399 -27.38 -26.75 0.96
N GLU A 400 -28.25 -27.25 0.09
CA GLU A 400 -27.90 -28.20 -0.97
C GLU A 400 -28.13 -27.57 -2.35
N GLY A 401 -27.12 -27.70 -3.20
CA GLY A 401 -27.16 -27.08 -4.52
C GLY A 401 -26.17 -27.65 -5.52
N GLU A 402 -26.08 -26.97 -6.65
CA GLU A 402 -25.16 -27.26 -7.74
C GLU A 402 -24.46 -25.97 -8.17
N VAL A 403 -23.15 -26.04 -8.38
CA VAL A 403 -22.33 -24.95 -8.88
C VAL A 403 -21.79 -25.28 -10.27
N THR A 404 -21.92 -24.36 -11.22
CA THR A 404 -21.46 -24.49 -12.61
C THR A 404 -20.45 -23.41 -12.96
N ILE A 405 -19.48 -23.75 -13.80
CA ILE A 405 -18.52 -22.82 -14.42
C ILE A 405 -17.95 -23.45 -15.70
N ASP A 406 -17.96 -22.71 -16.81
CA ASP A 406 -17.63 -23.24 -18.14
C ASP A 406 -16.11 -23.38 -18.35
N ASP A 407 -15.34 -22.41 -17.87
CA ASP A 407 -13.88 -22.33 -18.05
C ASP A 407 -13.12 -22.68 -16.75
N PHE A 408 -13.47 -23.80 -16.09
CA PHE A 408 -12.79 -24.20 -14.86
C PHE A 408 -11.32 -24.61 -15.10
N PRO A 409 -10.34 -24.00 -14.43
CA PRO A 409 -8.94 -24.40 -14.56
C PRO A 409 -8.72 -25.83 -14.04
N SER A 410 -7.99 -26.64 -14.80
CA SER A 410 -7.75 -28.04 -14.46
C SER A 410 -6.96 -28.15 -13.15
N GLY A 411 -7.54 -28.81 -12.14
CA GLY A 411 -6.93 -28.97 -10.83
C GLY A 411 -7.23 -27.87 -9.82
N GLY A 412 -7.99 -26.83 -10.21
CA GLY A 412 -8.44 -25.78 -9.30
C GLY A 412 -9.46 -26.28 -8.27
N LEU A 413 -9.74 -25.43 -7.29
CA LEU A 413 -10.78 -25.60 -6.27
C LEU A 413 -11.84 -24.50 -6.41
N ILE A 414 -13.08 -24.82 -6.01
CA ILE A 414 -14.09 -23.80 -5.71
C ILE A 414 -14.21 -23.75 -4.19
N HIS A 415 -13.80 -22.64 -3.59
CA HIS A 415 -14.04 -22.38 -2.18
C HIS A 415 -15.39 -21.70 -2.02
N MET A 416 -16.18 -22.10 -1.03
CA MET A 416 -17.46 -21.45 -0.77
C MET A 416 -17.60 -21.13 0.71
N ASP A 417 -17.94 -19.88 1.01
CA ASP A 417 -18.21 -19.37 2.35
C ASP A 417 -19.70 -19.09 2.55
N LEU A 418 -20.18 -19.32 3.77
CA LEU A 418 -21.37 -18.68 4.29
C LEU A 418 -21.00 -17.45 5.09
N VAL A 419 -21.73 -16.38 4.86
CA VAL A 419 -21.63 -15.15 5.64
C VAL A 419 -22.98 -14.67 6.13
N PRO A 420 -23.03 -13.85 7.19
CA PRO A 420 -24.26 -13.17 7.58
C PRO A 420 -24.74 -12.24 6.45
N PRO A 421 -26.06 -12.08 6.26
CA PRO A 421 -26.59 -11.07 5.34
C PRO A 421 -26.35 -9.66 5.89
N GLY A 422 -26.19 -8.68 4.99
CA GLY A 422 -25.98 -7.27 5.34
C GLY A 422 -24.54 -6.81 5.13
N ARG A 423 -24.15 -5.72 5.80
CA ARG A 423 -22.85 -5.03 5.58
C ARG A 423 -21.65 -5.80 6.15
N ASN A 424 -21.79 -6.37 7.35
CA ASN A 424 -20.66 -6.99 8.06
C ASN A 424 -20.35 -8.44 7.61
N GLN A 425 -19.95 -8.64 6.35
CA GLN A 425 -19.67 -9.95 5.75
C GLN A 425 -18.24 -10.47 5.98
N SER A 426 -17.46 -9.83 6.85
CA SER A 426 -16.09 -10.27 7.15
C SER A 426 -16.08 -11.57 7.97
N GLU A 427 -17.18 -11.90 8.64
CA GLU A 427 -17.37 -13.13 9.41
C GLU A 427 -17.72 -14.31 8.49
N VAL A 428 -16.90 -15.36 8.51
CA VAL A 428 -17.19 -16.63 7.80
C VAL A 428 -17.84 -17.59 8.77
N LEU A 429 -19.10 -17.94 8.52
CA LEU A 429 -19.90 -18.83 9.37
C LEU A 429 -19.55 -20.31 9.14
N ALA A 430 -19.27 -20.67 7.89
CA ALA A 430 -18.86 -22.01 7.47
C ALA A 430 -18.24 -21.94 6.08
N SER A 431 -17.33 -22.87 5.78
CA SER A 431 -16.73 -22.97 4.44
C SER A 431 -16.68 -24.41 3.95
N ILE A 432 -16.72 -24.58 2.63
CA ILE A 432 -16.44 -25.85 1.95
C ILE A 432 -15.48 -25.63 0.78
N GLN A 433 -14.85 -26.70 0.32
CA GLN A 433 -14.05 -26.72 -0.90
C GLN A 433 -14.55 -27.82 -1.83
N LEU A 434 -14.67 -27.51 -3.11
CA LEU A 434 -15.09 -28.44 -4.16
C LEU A 434 -13.96 -28.62 -5.17
N GLN A 435 -13.72 -29.86 -5.57
CA GLN A 435 -12.81 -30.20 -6.67
C GLN A 435 -13.53 -30.00 -8.02
N GLY A 436 -13.81 -28.75 -8.34
CA GLY A 436 -14.52 -28.35 -9.57
C GLY A 436 -16.04 -28.23 -9.45
N PRO A 437 -16.71 -27.87 -10.57
CA PRO A 437 -18.14 -27.68 -10.61
C PRO A 437 -18.90 -28.98 -10.31
N GLY A 438 -20.06 -28.86 -9.67
CA GLY A 438 -20.89 -29.99 -9.30
C GLY A 438 -21.76 -29.73 -8.09
N LYS A 439 -22.25 -30.81 -7.48
CA LYS A 439 -23.15 -30.73 -6.32
C LYS A 439 -22.38 -30.38 -5.06
N PHE A 440 -22.99 -29.54 -4.23
CA PHE A 440 -22.44 -29.16 -2.94
C PHE A 440 -23.48 -29.30 -1.82
N VAL A 441 -22.97 -29.50 -0.61
CA VAL A 441 -23.76 -29.45 0.62
C VAL A 441 -22.99 -28.55 1.59
N LEU A 442 -23.61 -27.44 1.98
CA LEU A 442 -22.99 -26.43 2.82
C LEU A 442 -23.67 -26.44 4.20
N PRO A 443 -22.98 -26.90 5.28
CA PRO A 443 -23.58 -26.96 6.60
C PRO A 443 -23.71 -25.55 7.21
N VAL A 444 -24.91 -25.20 7.69
CA VAL A 444 -25.13 -23.94 8.42
C VAL A 444 -25.10 -24.16 9.94
N GLY A 445 -25.46 -25.37 10.37
CA GLY A 445 -25.37 -25.82 11.76
C GLY A 445 -26.43 -25.25 12.70
N THR A 446 -26.92 -24.05 12.46
CA THR A 446 -27.95 -23.38 13.29
C THR A 446 -28.95 -22.63 12.39
N PRO A 447 -30.20 -22.44 12.84
CA PRO A 447 -31.22 -21.71 12.08
C PRO A 447 -30.85 -20.22 11.98
N ARG A 448 -30.69 -19.72 10.76
CA ARG A 448 -30.33 -18.33 10.45
C ARG A 448 -30.51 -18.03 8.97
N GLN A 449 -30.42 -16.75 8.62
CA GLN A 449 -30.25 -16.29 7.25
C GLN A 449 -28.75 -16.17 6.92
N VAL A 450 -28.37 -16.53 5.69
CA VAL A 450 -26.99 -16.49 5.21
C VAL A 450 -26.91 -16.04 3.75
N VAL A 451 -25.73 -15.63 3.34
CA VAL A 451 -25.34 -15.37 1.95
C VAL A 451 -24.20 -16.31 1.58
N ILE A 452 -24.17 -16.77 0.32
CA ILE A 452 -23.10 -17.61 -0.20
C ILE A 452 -22.09 -16.75 -0.96
N ARG A 453 -20.80 -16.94 -0.67
CA ARG A 453 -19.69 -16.43 -1.49
C ARG A 453 -18.94 -17.61 -2.06
N ALA A 454 -18.57 -17.55 -3.33
CA ALA A 454 -17.74 -18.53 -3.99
C ALA A 454 -16.47 -17.87 -4.52
N TYR A 455 -15.36 -18.59 -4.43
CA TYR A 455 -14.06 -18.19 -4.97
C TYR A 455 -13.58 -19.31 -5.89
N VAL A 456 -13.19 -18.95 -7.10
CA VAL A 456 -12.50 -19.87 -8.01
C VAL A 456 -11.02 -19.72 -7.73
N ASP A 457 -10.43 -20.75 -7.15
CA ASP A 457 -9.02 -20.85 -6.75
C ASP A 457 -8.31 -21.83 -7.71
N PRO A 458 -7.67 -21.34 -8.78
CA PRO A 458 -6.99 -22.19 -9.75
C PRO A 458 -5.75 -22.89 -9.18
N LYS A 459 -5.19 -22.39 -8.08
CA LYS A 459 -3.91 -22.80 -7.52
C LYS A 459 -4.07 -23.85 -6.41
N GLY A 460 -5.23 -23.91 -5.79
CA GLY A 460 -5.59 -24.86 -4.74
C GLY A 460 -4.97 -24.54 -3.38
N ASP A 461 -4.49 -23.32 -3.17
CA ASP A 461 -3.90 -22.81 -1.92
C ASP A 461 -4.89 -21.99 -1.08
N GLY A 462 -6.14 -21.92 -1.52
CA GLY A 462 -7.24 -21.19 -0.91
C GLY A 462 -7.36 -19.76 -1.47
N PRO A 463 -8.52 -19.09 -1.29
CA PRO A 463 -8.84 -17.86 -2.04
C PRO A 463 -7.78 -16.73 -1.93
N ASP A 464 -7.12 -16.29 -2.99
CA ASP A 464 -6.13 -15.20 -2.95
C ASP A 464 -6.56 -13.92 -3.72
N ALA A 465 -5.67 -12.94 -3.89
CA ALA A 465 -5.99 -11.68 -4.60
C ALA A 465 -6.26 -11.85 -6.10
N ASP A 466 -5.70 -12.91 -6.69
CA ASP A 466 -5.84 -13.21 -8.12
C ASP A 466 -7.10 -14.05 -8.39
N ASP A 467 -7.73 -14.60 -7.35
CA ASP A 467 -8.92 -15.44 -7.46
C ASP A 467 -10.19 -14.65 -7.72
N ALA A 468 -11.03 -15.19 -8.61
CA ALA A 468 -12.31 -14.59 -8.93
C ALA A 468 -13.30 -14.84 -7.78
N ARG A 469 -13.79 -13.75 -7.16
CA ARG A 469 -14.86 -13.80 -6.15
C ARG A 469 -16.23 -13.56 -6.80
N PHE A 470 -17.15 -14.47 -6.49
CA PHE A 470 -18.57 -14.41 -6.83
C PHE A 470 -19.37 -14.35 -5.52
N ALA A 471 -20.02 -13.22 -5.26
CA ALA A 471 -20.84 -13.05 -4.06
C ALA A 471 -22.28 -12.76 -4.45
N PHE A 472 -23.20 -13.57 -3.95
CA PHE A 472 -24.62 -13.46 -4.24
C PHE A 472 -25.30 -12.67 -3.11
N GLU A 473 -24.82 -11.45 -2.88
CA GLU A 473 -25.13 -10.65 -1.67
C GLU A 473 -26.62 -10.28 -1.55
N ASP A 474 -27.31 -10.17 -2.68
CA ASP A 474 -28.76 -9.93 -2.74
C ASP A 474 -29.60 -11.21 -2.58
N ASN A 475 -28.96 -12.39 -2.59
CA ASN A 475 -29.61 -13.70 -2.54
C ASN A 475 -29.51 -14.31 -1.14
N VAL A 476 -30.28 -13.75 -0.21
CA VAL A 476 -30.37 -14.26 1.17
C VAL A 476 -31.05 -15.62 1.17
N VAL A 477 -30.35 -16.64 1.66
CA VAL A 477 -30.87 -17.99 1.87
C VAL A 477 -31.32 -18.12 3.31
N ASP A 478 -32.61 -18.40 3.51
CA ASP A 478 -33.20 -18.62 4.83
C ASP A 478 -33.24 -20.10 5.16
N VAL A 479 -32.41 -20.53 6.12
CA VAL A 479 -32.41 -21.90 6.65
C VAL A 479 -33.00 -21.97 8.06
N SER A 480 -33.84 -21.00 8.45
CA SER A 480 -34.41 -20.96 9.81
C SER A 480 -35.42 -22.08 10.07
N ASP A 481 -36.15 -22.51 9.03
CA ASP A 481 -37.24 -23.48 9.11
C ASP A 481 -36.86 -24.88 8.59
N GLY A 482 -35.59 -25.10 8.19
CA GLY A 482 -35.10 -26.36 7.65
C GLY A 482 -34.01 -26.18 6.58
N PRO A 483 -33.65 -27.26 5.86
CA PRO A 483 -32.63 -27.18 4.81
C PRO A 483 -33.14 -26.44 3.57
N ALA A 484 -32.30 -25.58 3.00
CA ALA A 484 -32.54 -24.98 1.68
C ALA A 484 -32.03 -25.93 0.59
N MET A 485 -32.84 -26.16 -0.45
CA MET A 485 -32.60 -27.23 -1.43
C MET A 485 -32.80 -26.72 -2.85
N GLY A 486 -31.95 -27.19 -3.77
CA GLY A 486 -32.08 -26.84 -5.19
C GLY A 486 -31.51 -25.47 -5.54
N ILE A 487 -30.59 -24.97 -4.71
CA ILE A 487 -29.79 -23.79 -5.03
C ILE A 487 -28.92 -24.09 -6.25
N ARG A 488 -28.84 -23.14 -7.18
CA ARG A 488 -27.98 -23.19 -8.35
C ARG A 488 -27.15 -21.93 -8.41
N LEU A 489 -25.83 -22.12 -8.48
CA LEU A 489 -24.86 -21.05 -8.59
C LEU A 489 -24.18 -21.19 -9.95
N ASP A 490 -24.45 -20.27 -10.85
CA ASP A 490 -23.73 -20.20 -12.12
C ASP A 490 -22.61 -19.17 -11.98
N LEU A 491 -21.36 -19.64 -11.84
CA LEU A 491 -20.20 -18.76 -11.76
C LEU A 491 -19.77 -18.23 -13.14
N THR A 492 -20.21 -18.86 -14.24
CA THR A 492 -19.99 -18.32 -15.59
C THR A 492 -20.83 -17.07 -15.82
N GLU A 493 -22.09 -17.12 -15.41
CA GLU A 493 -23.06 -16.03 -15.57
C GLU A 493 -23.14 -15.11 -14.34
N GLY A 494 -22.53 -15.50 -13.22
CA GLY A 494 -22.63 -14.78 -11.95
C GLY A 494 -24.05 -14.79 -11.36
N THR A 495 -24.85 -15.83 -11.63
CA THR A 495 -26.27 -15.88 -11.24
C THR A 495 -26.54 -16.87 -10.11
N PHE A 496 -27.52 -16.52 -9.28
CA PHE A 496 -28.07 -17.36 -8.23
C PHE A 496 -29.54 -17.66 -8.54
N SER A 497 -29.94 -18.93 -8.45
CA SER A 497 -31.35 -19.32 -8.51
C SER A 497 -31.69 -20.44 -7.54
N GLY A 498 -32.94 -20.49 -7.08
CA GLY A 498 -33.40 -21.43 -6.05
C GLY A 498 -33.98 -20.69 -4.85
N ASN A 499 -34.74 -21.42 -4.01
CA ASN A 499 -35.34 -20.92 -2.77
C ASN A 499 -34.82 -21.71 -1.58
#